data_AF-A0A229VZV5-F1
#
_entry.id   AF-A0A229VZV5-F1
#
_cell.length_a   1.000
_cell.length_b   1.000
_cell.length_c   1.000
_cell.angle_alpha   90.00
_cell.angle_beta   90.00
_cell.angle_gamma   90.00
#
_symmetry.space_group_name_H-M   'P 1'
#
loop_
_entity.id
_entity.type
_entity.pdbx_description
1 polymer ?
#
loop_
_entity_poly.entity_id
_entity_poly.type
_entity_poly.pdbx_seq_one_letter_code
_entity_poly.pdbx_strand_id
1 'polypeptide(L)'
;MTAALGMAEDLGETIMVRAAAEYGLRRGEIARLSSNDVIDDAGGRALIVHGKGGKTRTLPISDDFAALVLAHDGYVFPGRFGGHVEESYVGTRLSRLLPDGFGAHTLRHRFATRTYESTRDILMVSRALGHESVATTQRYVALPADMLRDMVETARLA
;
A
#
# COMPACT_ATOMS: atom_id res chain seq x y z
N MET A 1 -2.89 -9.07 12.12
CA MET A 1 -3.07 -9.31 10.67
C MET A 1 -3.89 -10.57 10.44
N THR A 2 -3.46 -11.72 10.95
CA THR A 2 -4.21 -12.99 10.88
C THR A 2 -5.67 -12.89 11.34
N ALA A 3 -5.92 -12.22 12.47
CA ALA A 3 -7.28 -11.99 12.95
C ALA A 3 -8.12 -11.11 12.00
N ALA A 4 -7.54 -10.05 11.43
CA ALA A 4 -8.24 -9.14 10.52
C ALA A 4 -8.54 -9.79 9.15
N LEU A 5 -7.62 -10.60 8.64
CA LEU A 5 -7.83 -11.39 7.42
C LEU A 5 -8.89 -12.49 7.64
N GLY A 6 -8.97 -13.06 8.84
CA GLY A 6 -10.04 -13.99 9.21
C GLY A 6 -11.41 -13.35 9.42
N MET A 7 -11.47 -12.02 9.54
CA MET A 7 -12.73 -11.25 9.65
C MET A 7 -13.15 -10.61 8.33
N ALA A 8 -12.32 -10.66 7.29
CA ALA A 8 -12.68 -10.17 5.96
C ALA A 8 -13.78 -11.05 5.36
N GLU A 9 -14.91 -10.44 5.02
CA GLU A 9 -16.09 -11.05 4.44
C GLU A 9 -15.96 -11.19 2.91
N ASP A 10 -15.11 -10.35 2.28
CA ASP A 10 -14.90 -10.36 0.84
C ASP A 10 -13.44 -10.08 0.40
N LEU A 11 -13.22 -10.25 -0.91
CA LEU A 11 -11.92 -10.04 -1.56
C LEU A 11 -11.45 -8.58 -1.45
N GLY A 12 -12.37 -7.61 -1.50
CA GLY A 12 -12.07 -6.19 -1.37
C GLY A 12 -11.55 -5.84 0.01
N GLU A 13 -12.14 -6.38 1.08
CA GLU A 13 -11.66 -6.20 2.44
C GLU A 13 -10.28 -6.80 2.67
N THR A 14 -10.06 -8.00 2.12
CA THR A 14 -8.73 -8.63 2.11
C THR A 14 -7.72 -7.69 1.46
N ILE A 15 -8.05 -7.15 0.28
CA ILE A 15 -7.18 -6.19 -0.41
C ILE A 15 -6.97 -4.93 0.43
N MET A 16 -8.00 -4.36 1.08
CA MET A 16 -7.84 -3.17 1.94
C MET A 16 -6.86 -3.41 3.08
N VAL A 17 -7.01 -4.53 3.79
CA VAL A 17 -6.17 -4.86 4.95
C VAL A 17 -4.73 -5.04 4.49
N ARG A 18 -4.49 -5.81 3.42
CA ARG A 18 -3.15 -6.04 2.87
C ARG A 18 -2.52 -4.75 2.33
N ALA A 19 -3.26 -3.96 1.56
CA ALA A 19 -2.82 -2.66 1.06
C ALA A 19 -2.33 -1.71 2.17
N ALA A 20 -3.03 -1.70 3.31
CA ALA A 20 -2.64 -0.88 4.47
C ALA A 20 -1.48 -1.50 5.27
N ALA A 21 -1.49 -2.81 5.49
CA ALA A 21 -0.57 -3.49 6.40
C ALA A 21 0.77 -3.91 5.77
N GLU A 22 0.75 -4.41 4.53
CA GLU A 22 1.92 -4.94 3.82
C GLU A 22 2.59 -3.88 2.95
N TYR A 23 1.82 -2.91 2.45
CA TYR A 23 2.31 -1.89 1.50
C TYR A 23 2.23 -0.47 2.05
N GLY A 24 1.70 -0.30 3.26
CA GLY A 24 1.63 0.97 3.95
C GLY A 24 0.83 2.05 3.22
N LEU A 25 -0.09 1.69 2.31
CA LEU A 25 -0.83 2.67 1.50
C LEU A 25 -1.74 3.56 2.36
N ARG A 26 -1.89 4.83 1.96
CA ARG A 26 -2.84 5.77 2.60
C ARG A 26 -4.27 5.40 2.22
N ARG A 27 -5.25 5.78 3.04
CA ARG A 27 -6.70 5.56 2.73
C ARG A 27 -7.09 6.05 1.35
N GLY A 28 -6.68 7.25 0.96
CA GLY A 28 -6.93 7.79 -0.38
C GLY A 28 -6.20 7.06 -1.51
N GLU A 29 -5.04 6.45 -1.23
CA GLU A 29 -4.31 5.61 -2.19
C GLU A 29 -5.03 4.25 -2.35
N ILE A 30 -5.47 3.64 -1.24
CA ILE A 30 -6.25 2.40 -1.22
C ILE A 30 -7.59 2.60 -1.95
N ALA A 31 -8.28 3.71 -1.68
CA ALA A 31 -9.56 4.02 -2.32
C ALA A 31 -9.46 4.11 -3.85
N ARG A 32 -8.28 4.44 -4.38
CA ARG A 32 -7.98 4.60 -5.81
C ARG A 32 -7.36 3.37 -6.46
N LEU A 33 -7.17 2.29 -5.71
CA LEU A 33 -6.52 1.08 -6.21
C LEU A 33 -7.27 0.55 -7.44
N SER A 34 -6.52 0.24 -8.49
CA SER A 34 -7.05 -0.15 -9.79
C SER A 34 -6.20 -1.24 -10.41
N SER A 35 -6.81 -2.18 -11.12
CA SER A 35 -6.09 -3.19 -11.91
C SER A 35 -5.29 -2.57 -13.06
N ASN A 36 -5.72 -1.40 -13.55
CA ASN A 36 -4.98 -0.63 -14.57
C ASN A 36 -3.65 -0.06 -14.05
N ASP A 37 -3.44 0.00 -12.74
CA ASP A 37 -2.22 0.51 -12.12
C ASP A 37 -1.21 -0.59 -11.80
N VAL A 38 -1.53 -1.85 -12.10
CA VAL A 38 -0.61 -2.99 -11.94
C VAL A 38 0.23 -3.12 -13.20
N ILE A 39 1.55 -3.05 -13.03
CA ILE A 39 2.53 -3.13 -14.12
C ILE A 39 3.54 -4.24 -13.86
N ASP A 40 4.21 -4.67 -14.94
CA ASP A 40 5.42 -5.48 -14.86
C ASP A 40 6.64 -4.55 -14.86
N ASP A 41 7.55 -4.79 -13.91
CA ASP A 41 8.84 -4.10 -13.80
C ASP A 41 9.98 -5.14 -13.83
N ALA A 42 11.23 -4.70 -13.95
CA ALA A 42 12.41 -5.57 -14.09
C ALA A 42 12.54 -6.61 -12.95
N GLY A 43 11.96 -6.35 -11.78
CA GLY A 43 11.95 -7.26 -10.63
C GLY A 43 10.67 -8.07 -10.41
N GLY A 44 9.65 -7.94 -11.26
CA GLY A 44 8.33 -8.57 -11.09
C GLY A 44 7.19 -7.55 -11.01
N ARG A 45 6.08 -7.90 -10.36
CA ARG A 45 4.90 -7.02 -10.29
C ARG A 45 5.16 -5.75 -9.49
N ALA A 46 4.56 -4.66 -9.94
CA ALA A 46 4.61 -3.34 -9.30
C ALA A 46 3.26 -2.64 -9.43
N LEU A 47 2.99 -1.73 -8.49
CA LEU A 47 1.80 -0.89 -8.45
C LEU A 47 2.17 0.57 -8.66
N ILE A 48 1.49 1.25 -9.58
CA ILE A 48 1.55 2.71 -9.70
C ILE A 48 0.65 3.31 -8.62
N VAL A 49 1.24 4.01 -7.66
CA VAL A 49 0.51 4.64 -6.56
C VAL A 49 0.36 6.13 -6.79
N HIS A 50 -0.89 6.59 -6.88
CA HIS A 50 -1.25 8.00 -7.07
C HIS A 50 -1.31 8.76 -5.75
N GLY A 51 -0.33 9.63 -5.53
CA GLY A 51 -0.22 10.48 -4.34
C GLY A 51 -0.88 11.86 -4.49
N LYS A 52 -0.68 12.71 -3.47
CA LYS A 52 -1.19 14.08 -3.46
C LYS A 52 -0.53 14.93 -4.56
N GLY A 53 -1.31 15.82 -5.18
CA GLY A 53 -0.81 16.79 -6.16
C GLY A 53 -0.42 16.18 -7.51
N GLY A 54 -0.99 15.03 -7.87
CA GLY A 54 -0.72 14.36 -9.16
C GLY A 54 0.62 13.63 -9.23
N LYS A 55 1.34 13.53 -8.10
CA LYS A 55 2.60 12.79 -8.02
C LYS A 55 2.32 11.29 -7.98
N THR A 56 3.07 10.51 -8.75
CA THR A 56 3.01 9.03 -8.72
C THR A 56 4.31 8.44 -8.19
N ARG A 57 4.23 7.23 -7.64
CA ARG A 57 5.41 6.39 -7.31
C ARG A 57 5.13 4.95 -7.69
N THR A 58 6.17 4.23 -8.10
CA THR A 58 6.09 2.79 -8.30
C THR A 58 6.40 2.09 -6.99
N LEU A 59 5.54 1.15 -6.59
CA LEU A 59 5.69 0.33 -5.40
C LEU A 59 5.77 -1.13 -5.83
N PRO A 60 6.91 -1.83 -5.59
CA PRO A 60 6.96 -3.28 -5.79
C PRO A 60 5.88 -3.96 -4.97
N ILE A 61 5.17 -4.90 -5.58
CA ILE A 61 4.15 -5.73 -4.92
C ILE A 61 4.42 -7.19 -5.22
N SER A 62 3.89 -8.07 -4.38
CA SER A 62 4.02 -9.50 -4.57
C SER A 62 3.00 -10.00 -5.59
N ASP A 63 3.31 -11.12 -6.25
CA ASP A 63 2.49 -11.65 -7.34
C ASP A 63 1.08 -12.07 -6.89
N ASP A 64 0.95 -12.57 -5.66
CA ASP A 64 -0.36 -12.93 -5.10
C ASP A 64 -1.24 -11.69 -4.86
N PHE A 65 -0.69 -10.59 -4.35
CA PHE A 65 -1.43 -9.35 -4.16
C PHE A 65 -1.78 -8.73 -5.52
N ALA A 66 -0.85 -8.75 -6.46
CA ALA A 66 -1.11 -8.35 -7.84
C ALA A 66 -2.27 -9.15 -8.45
N ALA A 67 -2.32 -10.46 -8.23
CA ALA A 67 -3.42 -11.30 -8.69
C ALA A 67 -4.78 -10.92 -8.06
N LEU A 68 -4.81 -10.57 -6.76
CA LEU A 68 -6.05 -10.09 -6.12
C LEU A 68 -6.55 -8.79 -6.76
N VAL A 69 -5.64 -7.85 -7.04
CA VAL A 69 -5.97 -6.57 -7.67
C VAL A 69 -6.42 -6.78 -9.12
N LEU A 70 -5.68 -7.59 -9.89
CA LEU A 70 -5.97 -7.91 -11.29
C LEU A 70 -7.26 -8.72 -11.50
N ALA A 71 -7.80 -9.35 -10.45
CA ALA A 71 -9.11 -10.01 -10.51
C ALA A 71 -10.29 -9.02 -10.68
N HIS A 72 -10.04 -7.71 -10.58
CA HIS A 72 -11.03 -6.65 -10.78
C HIS A 72 -10.85 -6.00 -12.15
N ASP A 73 -11.96 -5.58 -12.78
CA ASP A 73 -11.94 -4.77 -14.00
C ASP A 73 -12.06 -3.28 -13.63
N GLY A 74 -10.93 -2.56 -13.67
CA GLY A 74 -10.83 -1.16 -13.23
C GLY A 74 -10.61 -1.00 -11.72
N TYR A 75 -11.33 -0.07 -11.10
CA TYR A 75 -11.17 0.21 -9.67
C TYR A 75 -11.58 -0.98 -8.81
N VAL A 76 -10.71 -1.38 -7.87
CA VAL A 76 -11.00 -2.42 -6.88
C VAL A 76 -12.17 -2.02 -5.97
N PHE A 77 -12.29 -0.72 -5.69
CA PHE A 77 -13.38 -0.15 -4.89
C PHE A 77 -14.17 0.85 -5.73
N PRO A 78 -15.09 0.39 -6.60
CA PRO A 78 -15.85 1.27 -7.47
C PRO A 78 -16.80 2.17 -6.67
N GLY A 79 -17.01 3.39 -7.13
CA GLY A 79 -17.86 4.35 -6.44
C GLY A 79 -18.09 5.64 -7.22
N ARG A 80 -18.84 6.57 -6.60
CA ARG A 80 -19.24 7.83 -7.23
C ARG A 80 -18.16 8.92 -7.27
N PHE A 81 -17.03 8.72 -6.60
CA PHE A 81 -15.98 9.72 -6.47
C PHE A 81 -14.93 9.52 -7.57
N GLY A 82 -15.23 9.99 -8.79
CA GLY A 82 -14.33 9.80 -9.93
C GLY A 82 -14.19 8.34 -10.39
N GLY A 83 -15.21 7.52 -10.13
CA GLY A 83 -15.24 6.09 -10.45
C GLY A 83 -14.87 5.18 -9.28
N HIS A 84 -14.38 5.73 -8.17
CA HIS A 84 -13.99 4.97 -6.98
C HIS A 84 -14.69 5.45 -5.69
N VAL A 85 -14.53 4.71 -4.60
CA VAL A 85 -15.08 5.09 -3.27
C VAL A 85 -14.35 6.29 -2.67
N GLU A 86 -15.00 7.00 -1.75
CA GLU A 86 -14.34 8.06 -0.98
C GLU A 86 -13.34 7.48 0.03
N GLU A 87 -12.31 8.24 0.42
CA GLU A 87 -11.30 7.76 1.37
C GLU A 87 -11.86 7.43 2.77
N SER A 88 -12.95 8.08 3.17
CA SER A 88 -13.63 7.80 4.44
C SER A 88 -14.18 6.38 4.50
N TYR A 89 -14.66 5.83 3.37
CA TYR A 89 -15.19 4.48 3.27
C TYR A 89 -14.13 3.44 3.66
N VAL A 90 -12.92 3.59 3.12
CA VAL A 90 -11.78 2.72 3.47
C VAL A 90 -11.45 2.82 4.95
N GLY A 91 -11.48 4.03 5.51
CA GLY A 91 -11.26 4.25 6.94
C GLY A 91 -12.29 3.52 7.81
N THR A 92 -13.57 3.71 7.51
CA THR A 92 -14.68 3.07 8.24
C THR A 92 -14.65 1.56 8.12
N ARG A 93 -14.36 1.02 6.94
CA ARG A 93 -14.30 -0.44 6.75
C ARG A 93 -13.11 -1.06 7.49
N LEU A 94 -11.91 -0.46 7.39
CA LEU A 94 -10.75 -0.92 8.14
C LEU A 94 -10.95 -0.87 9.66
N SER A 95 -11.58 0.18 10.20
CA SER A 95 -11.88 0.25 11.64
C SER A 95 -12.84 -0.84 12.13
N ARG A 96 -13.66 -1.42 11.25
CA ARG A 96 -14.55 -2.55 11.62
C ARG A 96 -13.83 -3.89 11.62
N LEU A 97 -12.81 -4.04 10.76
CA LEU A 97 -12.02 -5.27 10.62
C LEU A 97 -10.87 -5.38 11.62
N LEU A 98 -10.56 -4.28 12.31
CA LEU A 98 -9.42 -4.17 13.21
C LEU A 98 -9.90 -3.94 14.65
N PRO A 99 -9.09 -4.31 15.66
CA PRO A 99 -9.40 -4.00 17.05
C PRO A 99 -9.59 -2.50 17.29
N ASP A 100 -10.30 -2.14 18.36
CA ASP A 100 -10.55 -0.75 18.71
C ASP A 100 -9.24 0.07 18.78
N GLY A 101 -9.27 1.26 18.16
CA GLY A 101 -8.11 2.14 18.05
C GLY A 101 -7.14 1.81 16.90
N PHE A 102 -7.37 0.72 16.17
CA PHE A 102 -6.60 0.39 14.96
C PHE A 102 -7.34 0.84 13.70
N GLY A 103 -6.56 1.33 12.73
CA GLY A 103 -7.07 1.75 11.43
C GLY A 103 -5.93 1.90 10.43
N ALA A 104 -6.24 2.45 9.25
CA ALA A 104 -5.26 2.63 8.18
C ALA A 104 -3.98 3.35 8.62
N HIS A 105 -4.10 4.37 9.48
CA HIS A 105 -2.95 5.12 9.98
C HIS A 105 -2.05 4.25 10.87
N THR A 106 -2.65 3.47 11.78
CA THR A 106 -1.95 2.56 12.68
C THR A 106 -1.24 1.44 11.90
N LEU A 107 -1.89 0.86 10.90
CA LEU A 107 -1.29 -0.15 10.02
C LEU A 107 -0.12 0.42 9.22
N ARG A 108 -0.28 1.61 8.65
CA ARG A 108 0.79 2.30 7.92
C ARG A 108 1.98 2.63 8.82
N HIS A 109 1.73 3.07 10.06
CA HIS A 109 2.80 3.31 11.02
C HIS A 109 3.53 2.01 11.37
N ARG A 110 2.80 0.91 11.59
CA ARG A 110 3.39 -0.40 11.82
C ARG A 110 4.26 -0.85 10.64
N PHE A 111 3.80 -0.67 9.40
CA PHE A 111 4.61 -0.93 8.21
C PHE A 111 5.90 -0.12 8.24
N ALA A 112 5.82 1.18 8.51
CA ALA A 112 6.99 2.07 8.61
C ALA A 112 8.01 1.58 9.64
N THR A 113 7.53 1.26 10.86
CA THR A 113 8.37 0.77 11.95
C THR A 113 9.05 -0.54 11.59
N ARG A 114 8.29 -1.55 11.11
CA ARG A 114 8.83 -2.86 10.74
C ARG A 114 9.86 -2.77 9.62
N THR A 115 9.56 -1.96 8.62
CA THR A 115 10.46 -1.69 7.50
C THR A 115 11.76 -1.08 8.03
N TYR A 116 11.68 -0.05 8.86
CA TYR A 116 12.86 0.59 9.46
C TYR A 116 13.66 -0.37 10.34
N GLU A 117 13.02 -1.20 11.15
CA GLU A 117 13.69 -2.18 12.02
C GLU A 117 14.55 -3.16 11.21
N SER A 118 14.04 -3.58 10.04
CA SER A 118 14.72 -4.52 9.14
C SER A 118 15.86 -3.89 8.34
N THR A 119 15.71 -2.65 7.87
CA THR A 119 16.70 -2.05 6.96
C THR A 119 17.63 -1.05 7.62
N ARG A 120 17.20 -0.47 8.74
CA ARG A 120 17.85 0.69 9.38
C ARG A 120 18.02 1.90 8.44
N ASP A 121 17.24 1.98 7.36
CA ASP A 121 17.29 3.05 6.35
C ASP A 121 15.97 3.84 6.33
N ILE A 122 16.02 5.08 6.84
CA ILE A 122 14.86 5.98 6.91
C ILE A 122 14.48 6.58 5.55
N LEU A 123 15.43 6.71 4.62
CA LEU A 123 15.16 7.22 3.27
C LEU A 123 14.37 6.21 2.46
N MET A 124 14.71 4.92 2.59
CA MET A 124 13.94 3.83 1.98
C MET A 124 12.50 3.77 2.52
N VAL A 125 12.33 3.84 3.85
CA VAL A 125 11.00 3.88 4.49
C VAL A 125 10.18 5.06 3.96
N SER A 126 10.80 6.24 3.86
CA SER A 126 10.16 7.44 3.35
C SER A 126 9.69 7.29 1.89
N ARG A 127 10.50 6.66 1.03
CA ARG A 127 10.16 6.41 -0.37
C ARG A 127 9.00 5.44 -0.51
N ALA A 128 9.03 4.31 0.20
CA ALA A 128 7.93 3.33 0.20
C ALA A 128 6.59 3.99 0.62
N LEU A 129 6.65 4.82 1.67
CA LEU A 129 5.50 5.56 2.18
C LEU A 129 5.10 6.76 1.30
N GLY A 130 5.96 7.25 0.42
CA GLY A 130 5.73 8.45 -0.37
C GLY A 130 5.56 9.71 0.48
N HIS A 131 6.41 9.92 1.49
CA HIS A 131 6.39 11.13 2.33
C HIS A 131 6.99 12.34 1.59
N GLU A 132 6.25 13.45 1.59
CA GLU A 132 6.65 14.71 0.93
C GLU A 132 7.71 15.47 1.75
N SER A 133 7.69 15.41 3.09
CA SER A 133 8.58 16.25 3.94
C SER A 133 10.00 15.72 4.12
N VAL A 134 10.29 14.49 3.70
CA VAL A 134 11.67 13.96 3.59
C VAL A 134 12.15 14.04 2.12
N ALA A 135 11.27 14.45 1.19
CA ALA A 135 11.61 14.65 -0.21
C ALA A 135 12.42 15.93 -0.45
N THR A 136 12.61 16.77 0.58
CA THR A 136 13.50 17.94 0.50
C THR A 136 14.95 17.55 0.78
N THR A 137 15.49 16.62 0.00
CA THR A 137 16.92 16.60 -0.34
C THR A 137 17.03 15.90 -1.68
N GLN A 138 17.02 16.68 -2.77
CA GLN A 138 17.48 16.26 -4.11
C GLN A 138 19.01 16.02 -4.11
N ARG A 139 19.48 15.20 -3.18
CA ARG A 139 20.86 14.74 -3.09
C ARG A 139 20.79 13.36 -2.45
N TYR A 140 21.39 12.39 -3.13
CA TYR A 140 21.61 10.99 -2.73
C TYR A 140 20.62 9.93 -3.26
N VAL A 141 20.99 9.48 -4.46
CA VAL A 141 20.91 8.12 -5.01
C VAL A 141 19.51 7.60 -5.32
N ALA A 142 19.19 7.52 -6.61
CA ALA A 142 18.17 6.62 -7.14
C ALA A 142 18.52 5.21 -6.65
N LEU A 143 17.73 4.70 -5.71
CA LEU A 143 17.89 3.35 -5.23
C LEU A 143 17.17 2.45 -6.24
N PRO A 144 17.82 1.40 -6.76
CA PRO A 144 17.20 0.49 -7.70
C PRO A 144 16.00 -0.26 -7.07
N ALA A 145 15.08 -0.69 -7.93
CA ALA A 145 13.78 -1.26 -7.54
C ALA A 145 13.90 -2.62 -6.81
N ASP A 146 15.03 -3.30 -6.96
CA ASP A 146 15.41 -4.53 -6.27
C ASP A 146 15.46 -4.36 -4.74
N MET A 147 16.11 -3.30 -4.25
CA MET A 147 16.17 -3.03 -2.80
C MET A 147 14.81 -2.70 -2.21
N LEU A 148 13.96 -1.97 -2.94
CA LEU A 148 12.58 -1.71 -2.50
C LEU A 148 11.74 -3.00 -2.44
N ARG A 149 12.04 -3.99 -3.29
CA ARG A 149 11.34 -5.27 -3.37
C ARG A 149 11.69 -6.20 -2.20
N ASP A 150 12.97 -6.38 -1.91
CA ASP A 150 13.42 -7.21 -0.78
C ASP A 150 12.81 -6.74 0.56
N MET A 151 12.60 -5.44 0.68
CA MET A 151 11.96 -4.82 1.83
C MET A 151 10.47 -5.14 1.94
N VAL A 152 9.74 -5.00 0.83
CA VAL A 152 8.30 -5.32 0.78
C VAL A 152 8.10 -6.79 1.14
N GLU A 153 8.95 -7.70 0.65
CA GLU A 153 8.88 -9.11 1.01
C GLU A 153 9.18 -9.34 2.51
N THR A 154 10.12 -8.61 3.11
CA THR A 154 10.39 -8.71 4.56
C THR A 154 9.23 -8.18 5.41
N ALA A 155 8.53 -7.14 4.94
CA ALA A 155 7.38 -6.55 5.64
C ALA A 155 6.10 -7.42 5.55
N ARG A 156 6.05 -8.34 4.58
CA ARG A 156 4.88 -9.17 4.23
C ARG A 156 4.47 -10.21 5.29
N LEU A 157 5.25 -10.32 6.37
CA LEU A 157 5.06 -11.17 7.56
C LEU A 157 5.22 -12.69 7.34
N ALA A 158 5.87 -13.30 8.34
CA ALA A 158 5.57 -14.64 8.86
C ALA A 158 4.30 -14.62 9.72
#